data_AF-A0A430HVU7-F1
#
_entry.id   AF-A0A430HVU7-F1
#
_cell.length_a   1.000
_cell.length_b   1.000
_cell.length_c   1.000
_cell.angle_alpha   90.00
_cell.angle_beta   90.00
_cell.angle_gamma   90.00
#
_symmetry.space_group_name_H-M   'P 1'
#
loop_
_entity.id
_entity.type
_entity.pdbx_description
1 polymer ?
#
loop_
_entity_poly.entity_id
_entity_poly.type
_entity_poly.pdbx_seq_one_letter_code
_entity_poly.pdbx_strand_id
1 'polypeptide(L)'
;MAVPLQDLLKRLPRPLDPAESSRAETLLDDAAQEVADTLEDHGVDPADWMTEPRQARRATRVVRAMVAQAILIGDALNTTSIATGTGPYSDSVTWDARIAPLTLWGEAELTADMLHYLGVHTNGPRGRFPTVPMWPGGGLPWRR
;
A
#
# COMPACT_ATOMS: atom_id res chain seq x y z
N MET A 1 5.08 -10.33 -10.45
CA MET A 1 3.84 -11.11 -10.14
C MET A 1 2.74 -10.69 -11.12
N ALA A 2 1.97 -11.61 -11.71
CA ALA A 2 0.92 -11.22 -12.67
C ALA A 2 -0.47 -11.19 -12.03
N VAL A 3 -1.18 -10.05 -12.13
CA VAL A 3 -2.58 -9.89 -11.68
C VAL A 3 -3.44 -9.51 -12.88
N PRO A 4 -4.34 -10.38 -13.38
CA PRO A 4 -5.07 -10.09 -14.61
C PRO A 4 -6.12 -8.99 -14.40
N LEU A 5 -6.22 -8.06 -15.38
CA LEU A 5 -7.17 -6.94 -15.38
C LEU A 5 -8.61 -7.37 -15.12
N GLN A 6 -9.03 -8.52 -15.66
CA GLN A 6 -10.37 -9.06 -15.50
C GLN A 6 -10.71 -9.36 -14.04
N ASP A 7 -9.71 -9.56 -13.18
CA ASP A 7 -9.90 -9.76 -11.75
C ASP A 7 -9.98 -8.43 -10.96
N LEU A 8 -9.45 -7.33 -11.51
CA LEU A 8 -9.71 -5.98 -11.02
C LEU A 8 -11.14 -5.56 -11.41
N LEU A 9 -11.51 -5.72 -12.69
CA LEU A 9 -12.83 -5.34 -13.23
C LEU A 9 -14.01 -5.98 -12.48
N LYS A 10 -13.90 -7.26 -12.07
CA LYS A 10 -14.91 -7.96 -11.24
C LYS A 10 -15.20 -7.32 -9.87
N ARG A 11 -14.36 -6.39 -9.42
CA ARG A 11 -14.36 -5.82 -8.07
C ARG A 11 -14.53 -4.30 -8.03
N LEU A 12 -14.47 -3.64 -9.19
CA LEU A 12 -14.71 -2.21 -9.31
C LEU A 12 -16.23 -1.90 -9.29
N PRO A 13 -16.65 -0.74 -8.75
CA PRO A 13 -18.06 -0.36 -8.68
C PRO A 13 -18.66 0.05 -10.04
N ARG A 14 -17.82 0.35 -11.02
CA ARG A 14 -18.19 0.68 -12.40
C ARG A 14 -17.26 -0.03 -13.40
N PRO A 15 -17.71 -0.30 -14.64
CA PRO A 15 -16.80 -0.66 -15.72
C PRO A 15 -15.81 0.49 -16.00
N LEU A 16 -14.64 0.13 -16.51
CA LEU A 16 -13.64 1.06 -17.02
C LEU A 16 -13.87 1.34 -18.51
N ASP A 17 -13.62 2.57 -18.92
CA ASP A 17 -13.51 2.95 -20.34
C ASP A 17 -12.27 2.29 -20.98
N PRO A 18 -12.17 2.14 -22.33
CA PRO A 18 -10.97 1.55 -22.94
C PRO A 18 -9.67 2.29 -22.62
N ALA A 19 -9.71 3.63 -22.47
CA ALA A 19 -8.52 4.40 -22.07
C ALA A 19 -8.12 4.11 -20.61
N GLU A 20 -9.10 4.06 -19.70
CA GLU A 20 -8.88 3.66 -18.30
C GLU A 20 -8.37 2.22 -18.19
N SER A 21 -8.87 1.32 -19.05
CA SER A 21 -8.50 -0.09 -19.07
C SER A 21 -7.04 -0.29 -19.51
N SER A 22 -6.60 0.40 -20.56
CA SER A 22 -5.19 0.36 -20.99
C SER A 22 -4.25 0.92 -19.92
N ARG A 23 -4.64 2.02 -19.26
CA ARG A 23 -3.88 2.57 -18.12
C ARG A 23 -3.87 1.61 -16.92
N ALA A 24 -4.97 0.91 -16.67
CA ALA A 24 -5.07 -0.06 -15.58
C ALA A 24 -4.14 -1.26 -15.75
N GLU A 25 -3.86 -1.70 -16.98
CA GLU A 25 -2.88 -2.76 -17.25
C GLU A 25 -1.47 -2.31 -16.89
N THR A 26 -1.03 -1.13 -17.35
CA THR A 26 0.26 -0.55 -16.98
C THR A 26 0.40 -0.40 -15.46
N LEU A 27 -0.60 0.19 -14.80
CA LEU A 27 -0.59 0.36 -13.34
C LEU A 27 -0.57 -0.97 -12.56
N LEU A 28 -1.13 -2.07 -13.11
CA LEU A 28 -1.08 -3.40 -12.49
C LEU A 28 0.33 -4.00 -12.55
N ASP A 29 1.05 -3.77 -13.65
CA ASP A 29 2.44 -4.22 -13.80
C ASP A 29 3.39 -3.36 -12.97
N ASP A 30 3.22 -2.03 -12.95
CA ASP A 30 4.02 -1.09 -12.14
C ASP A 30 3.83 -1.37 -10.64
N ALA A 31 2.59 -1.48 -10.16
CA ALA A 31 2.30 -1.81 -8.77
C ALA A 31 2.82 -3.21 -8.36
N ALA A 32 2.89 -4.15 -9.31
CA ALA A 32 3.45 -5.47 -9.06
C ALA A 32 4.99 -5.50 -9.03
N GLN A 33 5.66 -4.53 -9.67
CA GLN A 33 7.09 -4.26 -9.54
C GLN A 33 7.37 -3.56 -8.20
N GLU A 34 6.68 -2.47 -7.88
CA GLU A 34 6.82 -1.73 -6.61
C GLU A 34 6.71 -2.65 -5.38
N VAL A 35 5.75 -3.58 -5.37
CA VAL A 35 5.59 -4.58 -4.28
C VAL A 35 6.73 -5.61 -4.25
N ALA A 36 7.36 -5.93 -5.39
CA ALA A 36 8.51 -6.83 -5.45
C ALA A 36 9.79 -6.10 -4.99
N ASP A 37 10.06 -4.92 -5.52
CA ASP A 37 11.20 -4.08 -5.17
C ASP A 37 11.20 -3.76 -3.66
N THR A 38 10.02 -3.44 -3.10
CA THR A 38 9.83 -3.29 -1.65
C THR A 38 10.19 -4.55 -0.84
N LEU A 39 9.89 -5.75 -1.35
CA LEU A 39 10.27 -6.99 -0.67
C LEU A 39 11.79 -7.18 -0.71
N GLU A 40 12.42 -6.90 -1.85
CA GLU A 40 13.88 -6.98 -2.06
C GLU A 40 14.65 -5.97 -1.19
N ASP A 41 14.19 -4.71 -1.10
CA ASP A 41 14.72 -3.66 -0.22
C ASP A 41 14.69 -4.07 1.26
N HIS A 42 13.72 -4.90 1.64
CA HIS A 42 13.60 -5.48 2.97
C HIS A 42 14.34 -6.82 3.16
N GLY A 43 15.13 -7.24 2.18
CA GLY A 43 15.95 -8.46 2.22
C GLY A 43 15.15 -9.75 2.05
N VAL A 44 13.99 -9.69 1.42
CA VAL A 44 13.07 -10.81 1.21
C VAL A 44 12.95 -11.08 -0.29
N ASP A 45 13.37 -12.27 -0.73
CA ASP A 45 13.14 -12.71 -2.13
C ASP A 45 11.63 -12.78 -2.42
N PRO A 46 11.10 -12.02 -3.38
CA PRO A 46 9.68 -12.05 -3.74
C PRO A 46 9.21 -13.42 -4.20
N ALA A 47 10.08 -14.20 -4.86
CA ALA A 47 9.74 -15.53 -5.37
C ALA A 47 9.55 -16.53 -4.21
N ASP A 48 10.52 -16.59 -3.29
CA ASP A 48 10.42 -17.45 -2.10
C ASP A 48 9.22 -17.05 -1.21
N TRP A 49 9.06 -15.74 -0.95
CA TRP A 49 7.97 -15.22 -0.12
C TRP A 49 6.57 -15.52 -0.68
N MET A 50 6.41 -15.53 -2.01
CA MET A 50 5.14 -15.88 -2.67
C MET A 50 4.88 -17.40 -2.71
N THR A 51 5.83 -18.26 -2.34
CA THR A 51 5.62 -19.72 -2.23
C THR A 51 4.51 -20.06 -1.24
N GLU A 52 4.37 -19.30 -0.14
CA GLU A 52 3.27 -19.44 0.80
C GLU A 52 1.96 -18.87 0.19
N PRO A 53 0.91 -19.69 -0.04
CA PRO A 53 -0.30 -19.24 -0.71
C PRO A 53 -1.02 -18.07 -0.03
N ARG A 54 -0.87 -17.90 1.29
CA ARG A 54 -1.39 -16.73 2.03
C ARG A 54 -0.67 -15.44 1.64
N GLN A 55 0.63 -15.49 1.38
CA GLN A 55 1.45 -14.33 1.03
C GLN A 55 1.21 -13.89 -0.42
N ALA A 56 1.18 -14.82 -1.37
CA ALA A 56 0.76 -14.54 -2.75
C ALA A 56 -0.63 -13.86 -2.83
N ARG A 57 -1.60 -14.34 -2.02
CA ARG A 57 -2.93 -13.70 -1.90
C ARG A 57 -2.89 -12.31 -1.25
N ARG A 58 -1.89 -11.99 -0.43
CA ARG A 58 -1.71 -10.66 0.17
C ARG A 58 -1.16 -9.67 -0.85
N ALA A 59 -0.05 -9.99 -1.53
CA ALA A 59 0.49 -9.16 -2.59
C ALA A 59 -0.55 -8.88 -3.69
N THR A 60 -1.29 -9.91 -4.13
CA THR A 60 -2.40 -9.76 -5.08
C THR A 60 -3.49 -8.78 -4.61
N ARG A 61 -3.77 -8.71 -3.30
CA ARG A 61 -4.75 -7.75 -2.74
C ARG A 61 -4.18 -6.33 -2.67
N VAL A 62 -2.90 -6.19 -2.34
CA VAL A 62 -2.21 -4.90 -2.25
C VAL A 62 -2.12 -4.23 -3.63
N VAL A 63 -1.61 -4.95 -4.64
CA VAL A 63 -1.56 -4.46 -6.03
C VAL A 63 -2.94 -4.00 -6.51
N ARG A 64 -3.99 -4.79 -6.26
CA ARG A 64 -5.37 -4.39 -6.62
C ARG A 64 -5.85 -3.15 -5.87
N ALA A 65 -5.44 -2.96 -4.62
CA ALA A 65 -5.80 -1.78 -3.83
C ALA A 65 -5.07 -0.53 -4.34
N MET A 66 -3.77 -0.62 -4.64
CA MET A 66 -2.99 0.48 -5.21
C MET A 66 -3.58 0.94 -6.55
N VAL A 67 -3.86 0.01 -7.47
CA VAL A 67 -4.44 0.35 -8.78
C VAL A 67 -5.89 0.84 -8.66
N ALA A 68 -6.70 0.25 -7.78
CA ALA A 68 -8.06 0.75 -7.55
C ALA A 68 -8.06 2.17 -6.96
N GLN A 69 -7.09 2.52 -6.10
CA GLN A 69 -6.91 3.88 -5.61
C GLN A 69 -6.46 4.83 -6.73
N ALA A 70 -5.43 4.45 -7.50
CA ALA A 70 -4.94 5.26 -8.63
C ALA A 70 -6.03 5.57 -9.67
N ILE A 71 -6.90 4.61 -9.99
CA ILE A 71 -7.98 4.78 -10.98
C ILE A 71 -9.19 5.52 -10.39
N LEU A 72 -9.68 5.12 -9.21
CA LEU A 72 -10.92 5.70 -8.65
C LEU A 72 -10.71 7.08 -8.04
N ILE A 73 -9.51 7.37 -7.54
CA ILE A 73 -9.17 8.64 -6.92
C ILE A 73 -8.45 9.57 -7.91
N GLY A 74 -7.91 9.07 -9.03
CA GLY A 74 -7.08 9.82 -10.00
C GLY A 74 -7.56 11.24 -10.38
N ASP A 75 -8.87 11.43 -10.61
CA ASP A 75 -9.48 12.76 -10.90
C ASP A 75 -9.95 13.52 -9.64
N ALA A 76 -10.10 12.82 -8.51
CA ALA A 76 -10.66 13.34 -7.26
C ALA A 76 -9.62 13.50 -6.14
N LEU A 77 -8.32 13.33 -6.42
CA LEU A 77 -7.23 13.50 -5.47
C LEU A 77 -7.31 14.89 -4.82
N ASN A 78 -7.40 14.89 -3.50
CA ASN A 78 -7.69 16.00 -2.58
C ASN A 78 -9.18 16.40 -2.40
N THR A 79 -10.11 16.07 -3.30
CA THR A 79 -11.51 16.56 -3.19
C THR A 79 -12.28 15.88 -2.05
N THR A 80 -12.64 16.62 -1.00
CA THR A 80 -13.41 16.09 0.16
C THR A 80 -14.91 16.29 0.07
N SER A 81 -15.37 17.26 -0.73
CA SER A 81 -16.79 17.51 -0.96
C SER A 81 -17.03 18.08 -2.35
N ILE A 82 -17.94 17.48 -3.10
CA ILE A 82 -18.52 18.06 -4.31
C ILE A 82 -19.95 18.48 -3.95
N ALA A 83 -20.21 19.79 -3.97
CA ALA A 83 -21.53 20.36 -3.73
C ALA A 83 -22.03 21.06 -5.00
N THR A 84 -23.17 20.63 -5.52
CA THR A 84 -23.78 21.14 -6.77
C THR A 84 -25.24 21.54 -6.51
N GLY A 85 -25.70 22.69 -7.04
CA GLY A 85 -27.11 23.14 -6.98
C GLY A 85 -27.61 23.83 -8.27
N THR A 86 -28.86 24.34 -8.30
CA THR A 86 -29.47 25.15 -9.42
C THR A 86 -30.42 26.26 -8.89
N GLY A 87 -30.56 27.49 -9.47
CA GLY A 87 -29.94 28.09 -10.68
C GLY A 87 -28.73 29.10 -10.65
N PRO A 88 -28.45 30.03 -9.69
CA PRO A 88 -27.34 31.01 -9.87
C PRO A 88 -25.99 30.57 -9.24
N TYR A 89 -25.28 29.60 -9.85
CA TYR A 89 -24.26 28.82 -9.12
C TYR A 89 -22.82 29.34 -9.12
N SER A 90 -22.23 29.18 -7.93
CA SER A 90 -20.82 28.92 -7.71
C SER A 90 -20.67 27.42 -7.52
N ASP A 91 -19.79 26.77 -8.30
CA ASP A 91 -19.24 25.47 -7.92
C ASP A 91 -18.11 25.71 -6.92
N SER A 92 -18.06 24.93 -5.83
CA SER A 92 -16.98 24.97 -4.85
C SER A 92 -16.38 23.58 -4.64
N VAL A 93 -15.12 23.43 -5.01
CA VAL A 93 -14.32 22.23 -4.74
C VAL A 93 -13.47 22.50 -3.51
N THR A 94 -13.63 21.69 -2.48
CA THR A 94 -12.80 21.78 -1.26
C THR A 94 -11.74 20.70 -1.29
N TRP A 95 -10.47 21.12 -1.21
CA TRP A 95 -9.31 20.22 -1.18
C TRP A 95 -8.83 19.99 0.25
N ASP A 96 -8.71 18.73 0.70
CA ASP A 96 -8.14 18.38 2.01
C ASP A 96 -6.67 17.94 1.86
N ALA A 97 -5.77 18.72 2.45
CA ALA A 97 -4.33 18.49 2.45
C ALA A 97 -3.87 17.39 3.44
N ARG A 98 -4.80 16.64 4.05
CA ARG A 98 -4.50 15.46 4.89
C ARG A 98 -4.31 14.17 4.12
N ILE A 99 -4.75 14.11 2.86
CA ILE A 99 -4.30 13.06 1.94
C ILE A 99 -2.82 13.32 1.68
N ALA A 100 -1.98 12.29 1.82
CA ALA A 100 -0.54 12.46 1.59
C ALA A 100 -0.32 13.06 0.19
N PRO A 101 0.55 14.09 0.05
CA PRO A 101 0.86 14.61 -1.27
C PRO A 101 1.52 13.47 -2.06
N LEU A 102 0.86 13.01 -3.12
CA LEU A 102 1.42 12.07 -4.07
C LEU A 102 2.77 12.61 -4.55
N THR A 103 3.85 12.01 -4.05
CA THR A 103 5.22 12.38 -4.43
C THR A 103 5.49 12.06 -5.90
N LEU A 104 4.67 11.20 -6.50
CA LEU A 104 4.76 10.65 -7.84
C LEU A 104 3.40 10.79 -8.54
N TRP A 105 3.38 11.41 -9.73
CA TRP A 105 2.13 11.89 -10.34
C TRP A 105 1.44 10.79 -11.16
N GLY A 106 0.33 10.28 -10.63
CA GLY A 106 -0.54 9.33 -11.34
C GLY A 106 -0.09 7.87 -11.29
N GLU A 107 0.90 7.56 -10.45
CA GLU A 107 1.43 6.23 -10.14
C GLU A 107 0.65 5.54 -9.01
N ALA A 108 0.92 4.25 -8.80
CA ALA A 108 0.25 3.41 -7.81
C ALA A 108 1.06 3.37 -6.50
N GLU A 109 0.81 4.29 -5.56
CA GLU A 109 1.60 4.43 -4.34
C GLU A 109 1.38 3.30 -3.30
N LEU A 110 2.47 2.81 -2.70
CA LEU A 110 2.46 1.79 -1.66
C LEU A 110 2.41 2.42 -0.25
N THR A 111 1.24 2.39 0.39
CA THR A 111 1.04 3.02 1.71
C THR A 111 1.59 2.22 2.90
N ALA A 112 1.84 2.89 4.03
CA ALA A 112 2.33 2.25 5.26
C ALA A 112 1.41 1.12 5.80
N ASP A 113 0.10 1.23 5.59
CA ASP A 113 -0.84 0.16 5.95
C ASP A 113 -0.74 -1.06 5.03
N MET A 114 -0.42 -0.85 3.74
CA MET A 114 -0.15 -1.93 2.78
C MET A 114 1.15 -2.65 3.13
N LEU A 115 2.22 -1.92 3.47
CA LEU A 115 3.47 -2.45 4.01
C LEU A 115 3.21 -3.35 5.24
N HIS A 116 2.44 -2.83 6.22
CA HIS A 116 2.05 -3.61 7.40
C HIS A 116 1.22 -4.86 7.04
N TYR A 117 0.35 -4.79 6.04
CA TYR A 117 -0.47 -5.91 5.58
C TYR A 117 0.35 -7.02 4.88
N LEU A 118 1.38 -6.64 4.12
CA LEU A 118 2.41 -7.55 3.60
C LEU A 118 3.24 -8.17 4.74
N GLY A 119 3.32 -7.50 5.89
CA GLY A 119 4.20 -7.88 7.00
C GLY A 119 5.64 -7.38 6.82
N VAL A 120 5.84 -6.50 5.83
CA VAL A 120 7.11 -5.87 5.50
C VAL A 120 7.12 -4.51 6.20
N HIS A 121 7.70 -4.46 7.40
CA HIS A 121 7.51 -3.32 8.30
C HIS A 121 8.85 -2.74 8.75
N THR A 122 8.98 -1.43 8.56
CA THR A 122 10.17 -0.62 8.85
C THR A 122 10.41 -0.36 10.34
N ASN A 123 9.39 -0.49 11.20
CA ASN A 123 9.45 -0.04 12.60
C ASN A 123 9.83 -1.14 13.60
N GLY A 124 10.95 -1.86 13.35
CA GLY A 124 11.48 -2.89 14.26
C GLY A 124 11.43 -2.49 15.74
N PRO A 125 11.19 -3.44 16.67
CA PRO A 125 10.60 -3.17 17.98
C PRO A 125 11.24 -1.99 18.72
N ARG A 126 10.54 -0.85 18.73
CA ARG A 126 10.96 0.40 19.38
C ARG A 126 11.03 0.31 20.91
N GLY A 127 10.72 -0.85 21.48
CA GLY A 127 10.88 -1.13 22.90
C GLY A 127 12.36 -1.12 23.27
N ARG A 128 12.80 -0.07 23.97
CA ARG A 128 14.07 -0.07 24.69
C ARG A 128 13.91 -0.98 25.91
N PHE A 129 13.98 -2.30 25.70
CA PHE A 129 13.98 -3.27 26.78
C PHE A 129 15.09 -2.89 27.77
N PRO A 130 14.78 -2.75 29.08
CA PRO A 130 15.82 -2.47 30.05
C PRO A 130 16.81 -3.62 30.03
N THR A 131 18.11 -3.30 29.95
CA THR A 131 19.16 -4.28 30.23
C THR A 131 18.84 -4.93 31.56
N VAL A 132 18.76 -6.27 31.60
CA VAL A 132 18.35 -7.01 32.80
C VAL A 132 19.16 -6.49 33.98
N PRO A 133 18.53 -5.93 35.03
CA PRO A 133 19.27 -5.34 36.13
C PRO A 133 20.12 -6.41 36.78
N MET A 134 21.44 -6.26 36.68
CA MET A 134 22.38 -7.11 37.40
C MET A 134 22.08 -6.95 38.89
N TRP A 135 21.63 -8.03 39.53
CA TRP A 135 21.29 -8.00 40.95
C TRP A 135 22.51 -7.51 41.76
N PRO A 136 22.33 -6.61 42.76
CA PRO A 136 23.42 -6.11 43.59
C PRO A 136 23.91 -7.21 44.54
N GLY A 137 24.72 -8.12 43.99
CA GLY A 137 25.13 -9.38 44.58
C GLY A 137 25.80 -10.26 43.53
N GLY A 138 26.84 -9.72 42.87
CA GLY A 138 27.54 -10.35 41.76
C GLY A 138 28.30 -11.62 42.19
N GLY A 139 27.64 -12.77 42.11
CA GLY A 139 28.23 -14.09 42.29
C GLY A 139 27.43 -15.15 41.56
N LEU A 140 27.81 -15.45 40.31
CA LEU A 140 27.25 -16.58 39.56
C LEU A 140 27.69 -17.90 40.23
N PRO A 141 26.81 -18.72 40.83
CA PRO A 141 27.23 -19.89 41.61
C PRO A 141 27.68 -21.09 40.78
N TRP A 142 27.66 -20.99 39.44
CA TRP A 142 27.83 -22.11 38.51
C TRP A 142 28.89 -21.83 37.43
N ARG A 143 30.14 -21.79 37.87
CA ARG A 143 31.27 -22.35 37.10
C ARG A 143 32.03 -23.31 38.02
N ARG A 144 31.89 -24.61 37.75
CA ARG A 144 32.86 -25.65 38.05
C ARG A 144 33.36 -26.20 36.71
#